data_AF-A0A2M7ZZV7-F1
#
_entry.id   AF-A0A2M7ZZV7-F1
#
_cell.length_a   1.000
_cell.length_b   1.000
_cell.length_c   1.000
_cell.angle_alpha   90.00
_cell.angle_beta   90.00
_cell.angle_gamma   90.00
#
_symmetry.space_group_name_H-M   'P 1'
#
loop_
_entity.id
_entity.type
_entity.pdbx_description
1 polymer ?
#
loop_
_entity_poly.entity_id
_entity_poly.type
_entity_poly.pdbx_seq_one_letter_code
_entity_poly.pdbx_strand_id
1 'polypeptide(L)'
;MIINSEDTPLVTQTSSEKSKHKKIVFEIAIALLAILNGTLFFAIAAEGKNSLSRTLHEKNKAIDEFSIFSNVICAISYAAFFRSALKNIHLRPNNPAALTFCLFAPFAASAYCSSGIEGAKSLSLSSTIANTTGVALFLLRILNCVDGANRFPDQLKSMRDTWRNAYQSKNYAECMRLISAITITSAYCIASTDAFFYSTETLLRFAQCPIETAARVACYVACALGVIGTLPLSLYWTHRGILEVTNNKPIKTNSLDPSIAARDRYTLIAMLITLFTITGTLGAASNKKCAIFCSLGAWTAYISIPASMLYAVFSGIPGISNTLRDLFSRKEAAHTIPSENLTLQTQP
;
A
#
# COMPACT_ATOMS: atom_id res chain seq x y z
N MET A 1 -19.19 -19.16 65.16
CA MET A 1 -17.86 -18.65 65.53
C MET A 1 -16.99 -18.79 64.29
N ILE A 2 -16.50 -17.67 63.78
CA ILE A 2 -15.67 -17.48 62.58
C ILE A 2 -14.38 -18.30 62.72
N ILE A 3 -13.88 -18.93 61.64
CA ILE A 3 -12.61 -18.62 60.95
C ILE A 3 -12.70 -19.05 59.46
N ASN A 4 -12.51 -18.08 58.57
CA ASN A 4 -12.24 -18.19 57.14
C ASN A 4 -10.86 -18.84 56.87
N SER A 5 -10.70 -19.51 55.73
CA SER A 5 -9.50 -19.29 54.92
C SER A 5 -9.84 -19.40 53.44
N GLU A 6 -9.83 -18.25 52.78
CA GLU A 6 -9.67 -18.08 51.34
C GLU A 6 -8.37 -18.73 50.88
N ASP A 7 -8.39 -19.37 49.72
CA ASP A 7 -7.31 -19.59 48.74
C ASP A 7 -7.85 -20.63 47.73
N THR A 8 -7.94 -20.46 46.41
CA THR A 8 -7.29 -19.54 45.46
C THR A 8 -8.01 -19.63 44.10
N PRO A 9 -8.18 -18.54 43.32
CA PRO A 9 -8.28 -18.61 41.86
C PRO A 9 -7.04 -17.98 41.22
N LEU A 10 -5.86 -18.57 41.42
CA LEU A 10 -4.60 -18.02 40.87
C LEU A 10 -4.34 -18.38 39.39
N VAL A 11 -5.12 -19.29 38.81
CA VAL A 11 -4.85 -19.85 37.47
C VAL A 11 -5.51 -19.04 36.34
N THR A 12 -6.57 -18.29 36.62
CA THR A 12 -7.36 -17.61 35.58
C THR A 12 -6.85 -16.20 35.25
N GLN A 13 -6.28 -15.46 36.22
CA GLN A 13 -5.78 -14.10 36.02
C GLN A 13 -4.47 -14.03 35.22
N THR A 14 -3.56 -14.99 35.41
CA THR A 14 -2.27 -15.04 34.71
C THR A 14 -2.39 -15.31 33.20
N SER A 15 -3.47 -15.97 32.75
CA SER A 15 -3.74 -16.18 31.31
C SER A 15 -4.27 -14.92 30.62
N SER A 16 -5.09 -14.13 31.32
CA SER A 16 -5.69 -12.88 30.83
C SER A 16 -4.65 -11.76 30.70
N GLU A 17 -3.75 -11.62 31.67
CA GLU A 17 -2.67 -10.64 31.63
C GLU A 17 -1.60 -10.97 30.59
N LYS A 18 -1.21 -12.26 30.46
CA LYS A 18 -0.30 -12.70 29.40
C LYS A 18 -0.89 -12.46 28.00
N SER A 19 -2.21 -12.64 27.84
CA SER A 19 -2.92 -12.34 26.60
C SER A 19 -2.94 -10.84 26.28
N LYS A 20 -3.22 -9.98 27.27
CA LYS A 20 -3.18 -8.52 27.12
C LYS A 20 -1.77 -8.01 26.80
N HIS A 21 -0.75 -8.52 27.49
CA HIS A 21 0.65 -8.13 27.27
C HIS A 21 1.11 -8.50 25.85
N LYS A 22 0.83 -9.73 25.39
CA LYS A 22 1.13 -10.15 23.99
C LYS A 22 0.45 -9.24 22.97
N LYS A 23 -0.80 -8.84 23.20
CA LYS A 23 -1.54 -7.93 22.32
C LYS A 23 -0.90 -6.53 22.26
N ILE A 24 -0.46 -5.98 23.40
CA ILE A 24 0.22 -4.69 23.47
C ILE A 24 1.57 -4.72 22.73
N VAL A 25 2.40 -5.74 22.99
CA VAL A 25 3.70 -5.89 22.33
C VAL A 25 3.54 -6.01 20.82
N PHE A 26 2.54 -6.77 20.36
CA PHE A 26 2.22 -6.92 18.95
C PHE A 26 1.79 -5.59 18.29
N GLU A 27 0.92 -4.82 18.93
CA GLU A 27 0.50 -3.49 18.44
C GLU A 27 1.67 -2.50 18.38
N ILE A 28 2.58 -2.53 19.36
CA ILE A 28 3.80 -1.71 19.35
C ILE A 28 4.70 -2.10 18.17
N ALA A 29 4.92 -3.39 17.95
CA ALA A 29 5.73 -3.88 16.84
C ALA A 29 5.16 -3.45 15.48
N ILE A 30 3.83 -3.56 15.29
CA ILE A 30 3.14 -3.08 14.10
C ILE A 30 3.34 -1.57 13.93
N ALA A 31 3.18 -0.79 14.99
CA ALA A 31 3.35 0.66 14.94
C ALA A 31 4.77 1.06 14.54
N LEU A 32 5.79 0.41 15.11
CA LEU A 32 7.20 0.66 14.78
C LEU A 32 7.51 0.31 13.32
N LEU A 33 7.04 -0.85 12.84
CA LEU A 33 7.21 -1.25 11.44
C LEU A 33 6.49 -0.31 10.47
N ALA A 34 5.30 0.19 10.85
CA ALA A 34 4.58 1.19 10.08
C ALA A 34 5.33 2.53 10.01
N ILE A 35 5.87 3.01 11.14
CA ILE A 35 6.69 4.23 11.17
C ILE A 35 7.94 4.06 10.32
N LEU A 36 8.66 2.95 10.47
CA LEU A 36 9.84 2.64 9.66
C LEU A 36 9.49 2.63 8.16
N ASN A 37 8.40 1.96 7.76
CA ASN A 37 7.94 1.96 6.38
C ASN A 37 7.63 3.39 5.91
N GLY A 38 6.93 4.19 6.71
CA GLY A 38 6.66 5.60 6.40
C GLY A 38 7.93 6.41 6.17
N THR A 39 8.93 6.29 7.06
CA THR A 39 10.22 6.96 6.93
C THR A 39 10.96 6.53 5.67
N LEU A 40 10.92 5.26 5.30
CA LEU A 40 11.53 4.79 4.06
C LEU A 40 10.82 5.33 2.82
N PHE A 41 9.48 5.48 2.86
CA PHE A 41 8.70 6.09 1.78
C PHE A 41 8.92 7.61 1.65
N PHE A 42 9.38 8.28 2.70
CA PHE A 42 9.88 9.66 2.59
C PHE A 42 11.05 9.75 1.59
N ALA A 43 11.98 8.79 1.65
CA ALA A 43 13.11 8.75 0.71
C ALA A 43 12.63 8.49 -0.73
N ILE A 44 11.71 7.56 -0.94
CA ILE A 44 11.13 7.30 -2.27
C ILE A 44 10.46 8.56 -2.83
N ALA A 45 9.70 9.28 -2.02
CA ALA A 45 9.02 10.51 -2.45
C ALA A 45 10.00 11.60 -2.91
N ALA A 46 11.20 11.66 -2.30
CA ALA A 46 12.27 12.55 -2.75
C ALA A 46 12.76 12.22 -4.17
N GLU A 47 12.84 10.95 -4.57
CA GLU A 47 13.13 10.59 -5.98
C GLU A 47 11.93 10.87 -6.89
N GLY A 48 10.71 10.72 -6.38
CA GLY A 48 9.49 11.10 -7.08
C GLY A 48 9.47 12.54 -7.56
N LYS A 49 9.93 13.46 -6.71
CA LYS A 49 10.15 14.86 -7.09
C LYS A 49 11.09 15.00 -8.28
N ASN A 50 12.27 14.38 -8.22
CA ASN A 50 13.25 14.44 -9.31
C ASN A 50 12.66 13.89 -10.61
N SER A 51 11.87 12.84 -10.50
CA SER A 51 11.20 12.19 -11.62
C SER A 51 10.12 13.07 -12.23
N LEU A 52 9.35 13.77 -11.41
CA LEU A 52 8.38 14.77 -11.85
C LEU A 52 9.06 15.93 -12.59
N SER A 53 10.12 16.52 -12.01
CA SER A 53 10.89 17.59 -12.65
C SER A 53 11.53 17.16 -13.97
N ARG A 54 12.04 15.92 -14.05
CA ARG A 54 12.58 15.35 -15.29
C ARG A 54 11.50 15.22 -16.37
N THR A 55 10.33 14.74 -15.97
CA THR A 55 9.23 14.47 -16.90
C THR A 55 8.55 15.74 -17.40
N LEU A 56 8.46 16.77 -16.56
CA LEU A 56 7.89 18.08 -16.92
C LEU A 56 8.91 19.02 -17.59
N HIS A 57 10.19 18.63 -17.69
CA HIS A 57 11.29 19.48 -18.17
C HIS A 57 11.40 20.84 -17.45
N GLU A 58 10.87 20.94 -16.23
CA GLU A 58 10.82 22.18 -15.46
C GLU A 58 11.54 22.01 -14.12
N LYS A 59 12.53 22.89 -13.86
CA LYS A 59 13.02 23.16 -12.52
C LYS A 59 12.26 24.34 -11.97
N ASN A 60 11.29 24.08 -11.09
CA ASN A 60 10.43 25.10 -10.54
C ASN A 60 10.55 25.11 -9.01
N LYS A 61 10.82 26.28 -8.43
CA LYS A 61 10.91 26.49 -6.97
C LYS A 61 9.65 26.03 -6.24
N ALA A 62 8.48 26.13 -6.89
CA ALA A 62 7.22 25.62 -6.35
C ALA A 62 7.22 24.08 -6.20
N ILE A 63 7.86 23.34 -7.11
CA ILE A 63 8.02 21.88 -7.01
C ILE A 63 8.97 21.53 -5.86
N ASP A 64 10.00 22.34 -5.64
CA ASP A 64 10.94 22.16 -4.53
C ASP A 64 10.27 22.33 -3.16
N GLU A 65 9.49 23.38 -2.99
CA GLU A 65 8.74 23.67 -1.75
C GLU A 65 7.60 22.66 -1.52
N PHE A 66 6.87 22.29 -2.57
CA PHE A 66 5.83 21.26 -2.53
C PHE A 66 6.39 19.88 -2.16
N SER A 67 7.63 19.58 -2.53
CA SER A 67 8.20 18.25 -2.33
C SER A 67 8.38 17.88 -0.87
N ILE A 68 8.83 18.78 0.01
CA ILE A 68 9.03 18.41 1.42
C ILE A 68 7.68 18.06 2.06
N PHE A 69 6.67 18.90 1.82
CA PHE A 69 5.31 18.64 2.30
C PHE A 69 4.77 17.32 1.74
N SER A 70 4.88 17.11 0.42
CA SER A 70 4.47 15.88 -0.25
C SER A 70 5.19 14.64 0.31
N ASN A 71 6.49 14.74 0.63
CA ASN A 71 7.26 13.62 1.21
C ASN A 71 6.77 13.28 2.62
N VAL A 72 6.46 14.29 3.46
CA VAL A 72 5.89 14.08 4.79
C VAL A 72 4.51 13.41 4.68
N ILE A 73 3.66 13.89 3.78
CA ILE A 73 2.34 13.29 3.57
C ILE A 73 2.47 11.86 3.02
N CYS A 74 3.43 11.58 2.13
CA CYS A 74 3.77 10.22 1.71
C CYS A 74 4.13 9.35 2.91
N ALA A 75 5.04 9.81 3.78
CA ALA A 75 5.48 9.04 4.94
C ALA A 75 4.32 8.68 5.86
N ILE A 76 3.45 9.65 6.17
CA ILE A 76 2.27 9.43 7.02
C ILE A 76 1.29 8.47 6.35
N SER A 77 1.01 8.67 5.06
CA SER A 77 0.05 7.86 4.30
C SER A 77 0.51 6.42 4.17
N TYR A 78 1.79 6.20 3.85
CA TYR A 78 2.36 4.86 3.72
C TYR A 78 2.56 4.18 5.08
N ALA A 79 2.77 4.92 6.17
CA ALA A 79 2.71 4.36 7.52
C ALA A 79 1.28 3.88 7.87
N ALA A 80 0.27 4.72 7.63
CA ALA A 80 -1.13 4.37 7.84
C ALA A 80 -1.56 3.15 7.01
N PHE A 81 -1.20 3.16 5.73
CA PHE A 81 -1.42 2.03 4.83
C PHE A 81 -0.75 0.75 5.32
N PHE A 82 0.55 0.81 5.66
CA PHE A 82 1.29 -0.37 6.08
C PHE A 82 0.78 -0.92 7.41
N ARG A 83 0.39 -0.05 8.35
CA ARG A 83 -0.30 -0.44 9.58
C ARG A 83 -1.58 -1.23 9.30
N SER A 84 -2.42 -0.72 8.40
CA SER A 84 -3.67 -1.38 8.02
C SER A 84 -3.42 -2.73 7.32
N ALA A 85 -2.42 -2.78 6.44
CA ALA A 85 -2.01 -4.00 5.75
C ALA A 85 -1.49 -5.06 6.74
N LEU A 86 -0.61 -4.69 7.68
CA LEU A 86 -0.03 -5.61 8.67
C LEU A 86 -1.08 -6.25 9.58
N LYS A 87 -2.11 -5.49 9.98
CA LYS A 87 -3.21 -6.03 10.79
C LYS A 87 -3.97 -7.16 10.09
N ASN A 88 -3.99 -7.15 8.76
CA ASN A 88 -4.77 -8.07 7.93
C ASN A 88 -3.87 -8.90 6.99
N ILE A 89 -2.58 -9.02 7.27
CA ILE A 89 -1.64 -9.60 6.31
C ILE A 89 -1.82 -11.12 6.20
N HIS A 90 -1.97 -11.62 4.99
CA HIS A 90 -2.03 -13.05 4.70
C HIS A 90 -0.76 -13.45 3.97
N LEU A 91 0.19 -14.07 4.67
CA LEU A 91 1.47 -14.47 4.10
C LEU A 91 1.52 -15.93 3.63
N ARG A 92 0.60 -16.77 4.10
CA ARG A 92 0.53 -18.18 3.71
C ARG A 92 -0.36 -18.33 2.48
N PRO A 93 0.16 -18.84 1.34
CA PRO A 93 -0.66 -19.13 0.18
C PRO A 93 -1.78 -20.10 0.53
N ASN A 94 -3.00 -19.73 0.16
CA ASN A 94 -4.21 -20.50 0.44
C ASN A 94 -4.53 -21.48 -0.70
N ASN A 95 -3.93 -21.33 -1.88
CA ASN A 95 -4.13 -22.20 -3.04
C ASN A 95 -2.92 -22.15 -4.01
N PRO A 96 -2.83 -23.07 -5.01
CA PRO A 96 -1.71 -23.12 -5.96
C PRO A 96 -1.57 -21.88 -6.84
N ALA A 97 -2.68 -21.19 -7.15
CA ALA A 97 -2.64 -19.96 -7.93
C ALA A 97 -1.97 -18.83 -7.12
N ALA A 98 -2.34 -18.68 -5.85
CA ALA A 98 -1.71 -17.75 -4.91
C ALA A 98 -0.20 -18.03 -4.80
N LEU A 99 0.20 -19.31 -4.64
CA LEU A 99 1.61 -19.70 -4.59
C LEU A 99 2.37 -19.26 -5.85
N THR A 100 1.78 -19.45 -7.03
CA THR A 100 2.38 -19.05 -8.30
C THR A 100 2.61 -17.53 -8.35
N PHE A 101 1.63 -16.73 -7.94
CA PHE A 101 1.79 -15.27 -7.90
C PHE A 101 2.81 -14.82 -6.84
N CYS A 102 2.93 -15.52 -5.71
CA CYS A 102 3.94 -15.21 -4.70
C CYS A 102 5.37 -15.38 -5.21
N LEU A 103 5.62 -16.28 -6.18
CA LEU A 103 6.95 -16.43 -6.80
C LEU A 103 7.41 -15.17 -7.53
N PHE A 104 6.47 -14.33 -7.99
CA PHE A 104 6.78 -13.07 -8.68
C PHE A 104 6.93 -11.88 -7.73
N ALA A 105 6.60 -12.03 -6.44
CA ALA A 105 6.65 -10.95 -5.46
C ALA A 105 8.04 -10.29 -5.32
N PRO A 106 9.17 -11.03 -5.32
CA PRO A 106 10.50 -10.40 -5.26
C PRO A 106 10.80 -9.52 -6.48
N PHE A 107 10.37 -9.91 -7.67
CA PHE A 107 10.58 -9.11 -8.89
C PHE A 107 9.79 -7.80 -8.82
N ALA A 108 8.56 -7.85 -8.32
CA ALA A 108 7.74 -6.65 -8.09
C ALA A 108 8.31 -5.74 -7.00
N ALA A 109 8.81 -6.34 -5.91
CA ALA A 109 9.45 -5.60 -4.83
C ALA A 109 10.76 -4.95 -5.26
N SER A 110 11.43 -5.47 -6.31
CA SER A 110 12.76 -5.01 -6.73
C SER A 110 12.80 -3.51 -7.05
N ALA A 111 11.75 -2.95 -7.68
CA ALA A 111 11.63 -1.52 -8.00
C ALA A 111 11.91 -0.61 -6.77
N TYR A 112 11.48 -1.05 -5.59
CA TYR A 112 11.64 -0.30 -4.35
C TYR A 112 13.10 -0.26 -3.86
N CYS A 113 13.94 -1.19 -4.33
CA CYS A 113 15.38 -1.17 -4.08
C CYS A 113 16.06 0.02 -4.77
N SER A 114 15.89 0.15 -6.10
CA SER A 114 16.50 1.27 -6.83
C SER A 114 15.94 2.61 -6.37
N SER A 115 14.62 2.70 -6.20
CA SER A 115 13.97 3.95 -5.77
C SER A 115 14.37 4.35 -4.36
N GLY A 116 14.58 3.39 -3.46
CA GLY A 116 15.11 3.64 -2.12
C GLY A 116 16.54 4.17 -2.14
N ILE A 117 17.41 3.57 -2.96
CA ILE A 117 18.80 4.00 -3.12
C ILE A 117 18.85 5.42 -3.72
N GLU A 118 18.12 5.65 -4.81
CA GLU A 118 18.09 6.95 -5.49
C GLU A 118 17.45 8.04 -4.64
N GLY A 119 16.39 7.71 -3.91
CA GLY A 119 15.74 8.60 -2.95
C GLY A 119 16.67 9.03 -1.82
N ALA A 120 17.34 8.06 -1.18
CA ALA A 120 18.32 8.34 -0.13
C ALA A 120 19.49 9.18 -0.63
N LYS A 121 20.00 8.91 -1.84
CA LYS A 121 21.05 9.73 -2.47
C LYS A 121 20.56 11.16 -2.76
N SER A 122 19.30 11.33 -3.12
CA SER A 122 18.70 12.65 -3.36
C SER A 122 18.53 13.47 -2.09
N LEU A 123 18.54 12.82 -0.93
CA LEU A 123 18.61 13.43 0.40
C LEU A 123 20.06 13.62 0.90
N SER A 124 21.06 13.46 0.02
CA SER A 124 22.49 13.57 0.33
C SER A 124 22.98 12.59 1.41
N LEU A 125 22.31 11.44 1.55
CA LEU A 125 22.75 10.38 2.45
C LEU A 125 23.93 9.60 1.86
N SER A 126 24.76 9.03 2.73
CA SER A 126 25.93 8.24 2.30
C SER A 126 25.52 6.99 1.50
N SER A 127 26.43 6.49 0.66
CA SER A 127 26.19 5.27 -0.14
C SER A 127 25.76 4.07 0.71
N THR A 128 26.34 3.90 1.90
CA THR A 128 25.98 2.83 2.83
C THR A 128 24.52 2.98 3.29
N ILE A 129 24.11 4.18 3.70
CA ILE A 129 22.73 4.45 4.13
C ILE A 129 21.77 4.26 2.95
N ALA A 130 22.15 4.71 1.76
CA ALA A 130 21.31 4.55 0.57
C ALA A 130 21.07 3.07 0.21
N ASN A 131 22.12 2.25 0.24
CA ASN A 131 22.00 0.81 0.00
C ASN A 131 21.12 0.14 1.06
N THR A 132 21.32 0.46 2.34
CA THR A 132 20.50 -0.07 3.44
C THR A 132 19.04 0.32 3.28
N THR A 133 18.75 1.57 2.93
CA THR A 133 17.39 2.06 2.66
C THR A 133 16.73 1.29 1.52
N GLY A 134 17.44 1.08 0.40
CA GLY A 134 16.93 0.29 -0.72
C GLY A 134 16.65 -1.17 -0.36
N VAL A 135 17.57 -1.83 0.33
CA VAL A 135 17.38 -3.22 0.78
C VAL A 135 16.23 -3.34 1.78
N ALA A 136 16.12 -2.42 2.74
CA ALA A 136 15.02 -2.41 3.70
C ALA A 136 13.66 -2.26 3.00
N LEU A 137 13.56 -1.33 2.04
CA LEU A 137 12.37 -1.13 1.23
C LEU A 137 11.99 -2.36 0.41
N PHE A 138 12.98 -2.97 -0.25
CA PHE A 138 12.79 -4.22 -0.99
C PHE A 138 12.20 -5.32 -0.09
N LEU A 139 12.80 -5.57 1.06
CA LEU A 139 12.37 -6.64 1.98
C LEU A 139 10.97 -6.39 2.55
N LEU A 140 10.68 -5.16 2.99
CA LEU A 140 9.35 -4.82 3.48
C LEU A 140 8.30 -4.95 2.37
N ARG A 141 8.67 -4.63 1.12
CA ARG A 141 7.72 -4.68 0.02
C ARG A 141 7.37 -6.09 -0.43
N ILE A 142 8.27 -7.06 -0.26
CA ILE A 142 7.95 -8.47 -0.49
C ILE A 142 6.70 -8.87 0.31
N LEU A 143 6.56 -8.40 1.55
CA LEU A 143 5.41 -8.70 2.39
C LEU A 143 4.09 -8.21 1.77
N ASN A 144 4.06 -6.98 1.24
CA ASN A 144 2.88 -6.46 0.55
C ASN A 144 2.61 -7.22 -0.76
N CYS A 145 3.65 -7.49 -1.55
CA CYS A 145 3.50 -8.21 -2.81
C CYS A 145 2.98 -9.64 -2.59
N VAL A 146 3.44 -10.33 -1.54
CA VAL A 146 2.95 -11.65 -1.14
C VAL A 146 1.49 -11.59 -0.67
N ASP A 147 1.12 -10.62 0.16
CA ASP A 147 -0.28 -10.43 0.58
C ASP A 147 -1.20 -10.16 -0.60
N GLY A 148 -0.78 -9.27 -1.52
CA GLY A 148 -1.49 -9.00 -2.76
C GLY A 148 -1.65 -10.26 -3.62
N ALA A 149 -0.57 -11.03 -3.80
CA ALA A 149 -0.57 -12.30 -4.52
C ALA A 149 -1.52 -13.34 -3.92
N ASN A 150 -1.58 -13.44 -2.59
CA ASN A 150 -2.47 -14.36 -1.89
C ASN A 150 -3.95 -14.02 -2.08
N ARG A 151 -4.28 -12.73 -2.14
CA ARG A 151 -5.66 -12.25 -2.36
C ARG A 151 -6.10 -12.28 -3.83
N PHE A 152 -5.14 -12.34 -4.75
CA PHE A 152 -5.39 -12.11 -6.16
C PHE A 152 -6.34 -13.11 -6.84
N PRO A 153 -6.25 -14.44 -6.62
CA PRO A 153 -7.15 -15.37 -7.29
C PRO A 153 -8.61 -15.15 -6.92
N ASP A 154 -8.89 -14.96 -5.63
CA ASP A 154 -10.24 -14.71 -5.14
C ASP A 154 -10.75 -13.33 -5.58
N GLN A 155 -9.87 -12.33 -5.62
CA GLN A 155 -10.16 -11.01 -6.16
C GLN A 155 -10.55 -11.06 -7.64
N LEU A 156 -9.80 -11.79 -8.48
CA LEU A 156 -10.13 -11.95 -9.90
C LEU A 156 -11.47 -12.66 -10.08
N LYS A 157 -11.74 -13.70 -9.29
CA LYS A 157 -13.03 -14.39 -9.30
C LYS A 157 -14.17 -13.43 -8.94
N SER A 158 -14.02 -12.66 -7.87
CA SER A 158 -14.98 -11.65 -7.42
C SER A 158 -15.22 -10.57 -8.48
N MET A 159 -14.15 -10.03 -9.08
CA MET A 159 -14.26 -9.03 -10.14
C MET A 159 -14.97 -9.57 -11.38
N ARG A 160 -14.69 -10.81 -11.78
CA ARG A 160 -15.35 -11.48 -12.90
C ARG A 160 -16.85 -11.69 -12.64
N ASP A 161 -17.20 -12.14 -11.45
CA ASP A 161 -18.59 -12.39 -11.07
C ASP A 161 -19.35 -11.04 -10.98
N THR A 162 -18.70 -10.01 -10.43
CA THR A 162 -19.22 -8.62 -10.41
C THR A 162 -19.44 -8.08 -11.82
N TRP A 163 -18.48 -8.26 -12.72
CA TRP A 163 -18.60 -7.87 -14.13
C TRP A 163 -19.80 -8.53 -14.80
N ARG A 164 -19.94 -9.85 -14.65
CA ARG A 164 -21.04 -10.62 -15.23
C ARG A 164 -22.39 -10.10 -14.75
N ASN A 165 -22.53 -9.91 -13.44
CA ASN A 165 -23.76 -9.40 -12.84
C ASN A 165 -24.06 -7.96 -13.28
N ALA A 166 -23.05 -7.08 -13.32
CA ALA A 166 -23.19 -5.69 -13.76
C ALA A 166 -23.61 -5.61 -15.23
N TYR A 167 -23.00 -6.43 -16.09
CA TYR A 167 -23.35 -6.50 -17.51
C TYR A 167 -24.79 -6.99 -17.71
N GLN A 168 -25.18 -8.09 -17.05
CA GLN A 168 -26.53 -8.64 -17.13
C GLN A 168 -27.61 -7.67 -16.61
N SER A 169 -27.31 -6.93 -15.54
CA SER A 169 -28.20 -5.93 -14.95
C SER A 169 -28.13 -4.55 -15.62
N LYS A 170 -27.32 -4.40 -16.69
CA LYS A 170 -27.06 -3.11 -17.37
C LYS A 170 -26.55 -2.01 -16.43
N ASN A 171 -25.85 -2.38 -15.36
CA ASN A 171 -25.17 -1.45 -14.47
C ASN A 171 -23.84 -1.00 -15.11
N TYR A 172 -23.93 -0.06 -16.05
CA TYR A 172 -22.76 0.45 -16.77
C TYR A 172 -21.77 1.20 -15.87
N ALA A 173 -22.25 1.81 -14.78
CA ALA A 173 -21.37 2.47 -13.81
C ALA A 173 -20.40 1.47 -13.17
N GLU A 174 -20.90 0.29 -12.78
CA GLU A 174 -20.07 -0.77 -12.20
C GLU A 174 -19.13 -1.40 -13.25
N CYS A 175 -19.57 -1.52 -14.51
CA CYS A 175 -18.71 -1.96 -15.60
C CYS A 175 -17.55 -0.97 -15.81
N MET A 176 -17.84 0.33 -15.88
CA MET A 176 -16.83 1.38 -16.02
C MET A 176 -15.88 1.43 -14.83
N ARG A 177 -16.37 1.17 -13.61
CA ARG A 177 -15.54 1.07 -12.41
C ARG A 177 -14.48 -0.02 -12.54
N LEU A 178 -14.88 -1.21 -13.01
CA LEU A 178 -13.98 -2.35 -13.22
C LEU A 178 -13.00 -2.09 -14.36
N ILE A 179 -13.44 -1.49 -15.48
CA ILE A 179 -12.57 -1.08 -16.59
C ILE A 179 -11.51 -0.09 -16.09
N SER A 180 -11.92 0.94 -15.36
CA SER A 180 -10.99 1.94 -14.81
C SER A 180 -9.96 1.30 -13.89
N ALA A 181 -10.37 0.38 -13.02
CA ALA A 181 -9.44 -0.34 -12.14
C ALA A 181 -8.39 -1.13 -12.95
N ILE A 182 -8.81 -1.87 -13.98
CA ILE A 182 -7.91 -2.66 -14.82
C ILE A 182 -6.98 -1.76 -15.64
N THR A 183 -7.51 -0.69 -16.24
CA THR A 183 -6.72 0.26 -17.06
C THR A 183 -5.66 0.98 -16.25
N ILE A 184 -6.04 1.56 -15.09
CA ILE A 184 -5.10 2.25 -14.19
C ILE A 184 -4.00 1.29 -13.73
N THR A 185 -4.39 0.09 -13.31
CA THR A 185 -3.47 -0.95 -12.85
C THR A 185 -2.48 -1.34 -13.94
N SER A 186 -2.98 -1.65 -15.15
CA SER A 186 -2.15 -2.10 -16.26
C SER A 186 -1.17 -1.00 -16.69
N ALA A 187 -1.65 0.24 -16.79
CA ALA A 187 -0.81 1.39 -17.10
C ALA A 187 0.30 1.60 -16.06
N TYR A 188 -0.03 1.46 -14.77
CA TYR A 188 0.95 1.59 -13.68
C TYR A 188 2.00 0.47 -13.71
N CYS A 189 1.58 -0.78 -13.94
CA CYS A 189 2.49 -1.92 -14.09
C CYS A 189 3.48 -1.71 -15.24
N ILE A 190 2.98 -1.26 -16.40
CA ILE A 190 3.82 -0.98 -17.58
C ILE A 190 4.78 0.18 -17.30
N ALA A 191 4.29 1.26 -16.68
CA ALA A 191 5.10 2.41 -16.30
C ALA A 191 6.26 2.03 -15.36
N SER A 192 6.10 0.97 -14.56
CA SER A 192 7.11 0.50 -13.59
C SER A 192 8.21 -0.38 -14.20
N THR A 193 8.14 -0.71 -15.50
CA THR A 193 9.09 -1.64 -16.16
C THR A 193 10.53 -1.16 -16.12
N ASP A 194 10.79 0.13 -16.33
CA ASP A 194 12.12 0.70 -16.21
C ASP A 194 12.67 0.54 -14.78
N ALA A 195 11.84 0.75 -13.75
CA ALA A 195 12.26 0.55 -12.37
C ALA A 195 12.68 -0.91 -12.08
N PHE A 196 11.96 -1.91 -12.62
CA PHE A 196 12.37 -3.31 -12.50
C PHE A 196 13.68 -3.61 -13.22
N PHE A 197 13.89 -3.04 -14.41
CA PHE A 197 15.11 -3.21 -15.19
C PHE A 197 16.33 -2.74 -14.38
N TYR A 198 16.30 -1.50 -13.90
CA TYR A 198 17.43 -0.90 -13.19
C TYR A 198 17.62 -1.44 -11.78
N SER A 199 16.55 -1.88 -11.12
CA SER A 199 16.65 -2.59 -9.86
C SER A 199 17.39 -3.91 -10.03
N THR A 200 17.04 -4.67 -11.07
CA THR A 200 17.74 -5.92 -11.40
C THR A 200 19.19 -5.67 -11.75
N GLU A 201 19.47 -4.63 -12.55
CA GLU A 201 20.85 -4.21 -12.84
C GLU A 201 21.62 -3.86 -11.55
N THR A 202 21.00 -3.15 -10.61
CA THR A 202 21.60 -2.78 -9.33
C THR A 202 21.92 -4.01 -8.47
N LEU A 203 20.98 -4.96 -8.39
CA LEU A 203 21.18 -6.20 -7.64
C LEU A 203 22.30 -7.06 -8.25
N LEU A 204 22.38 -7.15 -9.58
CA LEU A 204 23.46 -7.86 -10.27
C LEU A 204 24.83 -7.24 -10.01
N ARG A 205 24.91 -5.90 -9.93
CA ARG A 205 26.16 -5.21 -9.54
C ARG A 205 26.58 -5.54 -8.11
N PHE A 206 25.62 -5.65 -7.17
CA PHE A 206 25.94 -6.08 -5.80
C PHE A 206 26.48 -7.51 -5.76
N ALA A 207 26.01 -8.38 -6.65
CA ALA A 207 26.55 -9.73 -6.84
C ALA A 207 27.87 -9.77 -7.64
N GLN A 208 28.47 -8.61 -7.95
CA GLN A 208 29.68 -8.48 -8.77
C GLN A 208 29.56 -9.16 -10.15
N CYS A 209 28.34 -9.30 -10.66
CA CYS A 209 28.11 -9.88 -11.97
C CYS A 209 28.42 -8.84 -13.06
N PRO A 210 29.34 -9.13 -14.02
CA PRO A 210 29.62 -8.21 -15.11
C PRO A 210 28.35 -8.01 -15.96
N ILE A 211 27.97 -6.75 -16.20
CA ILE A 211 26.77 -6.43 -17.00
C ILE A 211 27.11 -6.54 -18.49
N GLU A 212 27.25 -7.78 -18.94
CA GLU A 212 27.36 -8.15 -20.33
C GLU A 212 25.97 -8.45 -20.92
N THR A 213 25.92 -8.84 -22.19
CA THR A 213 24.68 -9.15 -22.92
C THR A 213 23.80 -10.16 -22.17
N ALA A 214 24.37 -11.20 -21.56
CA ALA A 214 23.63 -12.21 -20.79
C ALA A 214 22.98 -11.63 -19.52
N ALA A 215 23.67 -10.73 -18.81
CA ALA A 215 23.13 -10.04 -17.64
C ALA A 215 21.99 -9.07 -18.01
N ARG A 216 22.05 -8.45 -19.20
CA ARG A 216 20.94 -7.63 -19.71
C ARG A 216 19.69 -8.44 -20.01
N VAL A 217 19.82 -9.67 -20.52
CA VAL A 217 18.68 -10.58 -20.72
C VAL A 217 17.96 -10.84 -19.39
N ALA A 218 18.71 -11.06 -18.30
CA ALA A 218 18.13 -11.21 -16.98
C ALA A 218 17.33 -9.98 -16.54
N CYS A 219 17.78 -8.76 -16.84
CA CYS A 219 17.03 -7.54 -16.58
C CYS A 219 15.70 -7.50 -17.36
N TYR A 220 15.69 -7.85 -18.65
CA TYR A 220 14.46 -7.90 -19.45
C TYR A 220 13.46 -8.94 -18.92
N VAL A 221 13.94 -10.12 -18.55
CA VAL A 221 13.10 -11.17 -17.93
C VAL A 221 12.53 -10.66 -16.61
N ALA A 222 13.36 -10.05 -15.76
CA ALA A 222 12.91 -9.50 -14.49
C ALA A 222 11.87 -8.38 -14.66
N CYS A 223 11.90 -7.60 -15.74
CA CYS A 223 10.82 -6.66 -16.04
C CYS A 223 9.48 -7.35 -16.27
N ALA A 224 9.44 -8.39 -17.09
CA ALA A 224 8.22 -9.14 -17.36
C ALA A 224 7.68 -9.79 -16.07
N LEU A 225 8.57 -10.40 -15.28
CA LEU A 225 8.21 -10.98 -13.99
C LEU A 225 7.76 -9.93 -12.97
N GLY A 226 8.38 -8.75 -12.98
CA GLY A 226 8.02 -7.62 -12.13
C GLY A 226 6.64 -7.08 -12.45
N VAL A 227 6.28 -6.96 -13.73
CA VAL A 227 4.93 -6.58 -14.19
C VAL A 227 3.89 -7.57 -13.67
N ILE A 228 4.13 -8.88 -13.87
CA ILE A 228 3.23 -9.94 -13.42
C ILE A 228 3.11 -9.93 -11.89
N GLY A 229 4.22 -9.78 -11.16
CA GLY A 229 4.23 -9.74 -9.71
C GLY A 229 3.62 -8.47 -9.11
N THR A 230 3.58 -7.37 -9.86
CA THR A 230 2.99 -6.10 -9.41
C THR A 230 1.48 -6.09 -9.55
N LEU A 231 0.97 -6.75 -10.60
CA LEU A 231 -0.45 -6.80 -10.93
C LEU A 231 -1.35 -7.21 -9.74
N PRO A 232 -1.03 -8.25 -8.94
CA PRO A 232 -1.79 -8.59 -7.75
C PRO A 232 -2.03 -7.43 -6.78
N LEU A 233 -0.94 -6.77 -6.42
CA LEU A 233 -0.95 -5.71 -5.43
C LEU A 233 -1.64 -4.47 -5.97
N SER A 234 -1.27 -4.05 -7.19
CA SER A 234 -1.83 -2.85 -7.79
C SER A 234 -3.31 -3.00 -8.08
N LEU A 235 -3.76 -4.16 -8.58
CA LEU A 235 -5.17 -4.37 -8.89
C LEU A 235 -6.03 -4.36 -7.64
N TYR A 236 -5.59 -5.06 -6.59
CA TYR A 236 -6.32 -5.13 -5.32
C TYR A 236 -6.55 -3.73 -4.74
N TRP A 237 -5.50 -2.95 -4.57
CA TRP A 237 -5.60 -1.64 -3.93
C TRP A 237 -6.29 -0.60 -4.81
N THR A 238 -6.07 -0.63 -6.13
CA THR A 238 -6.78 0.26 -7.06
C THR A 238 -8.27 -0.04 -7.08
N HIS A 239 -8.64 -1.33 -7.22
CA HIS A 239 -10.04 -1.75 -7.24
C HIS A 239 -10.76 -1.37 -5.95
N ARG A 240 -10.12 -1.62 -4.81
CA ARG A 240 -10.64 -1.27 -3.49
C ARG A 240 -10.81 0.23 -3.31
N GLY A 241 -9.80 1.03 -3.67
CA GLY A 241 -9.85 2.48 -3.58
C GLY A 241 -10.98 3.09 -4.40
N ILE A 242 -11.11 2.66 -5.65
CA ILE A 242 -12.22 3.10 -6.52
C ILE A 242 -13.55 2.68 -5.91
N LEU A 243 -13.64 1.45 -5.36
CA LEU A 243 -14.86 0.97 -4.70
C LEU A 243 -15.22 1.84 -3.49
N GLU A 244 -14.28 2.19 -2.62
CA GLU A 244 -14.55 3.07 -1.46
C GLU A 244 -15.03 4.48 -1.89
N VAL A 245 -14.53 5.00 -3.02
CA VAL A 245 -14.94 6.32 -3.55
C VAL A 245 -16.30 6.28 -4.27
N THR A 246 -16.66 5.15 -4.86
CA THR A 246 -17.87 5.03 -5.70
C THR A 246 -19.04 4.37 -4.97
N ASN A 247 -18.79 3.66 -3.87
CA ASN A 247 -19.82 2.91 -3.18
C ASN A 247 -20.57 3.76 -2.14
N ASN A 248 -21.84 4.06 -2.44
CA ASN A 248 -22.72 4.84 -1.56
C ASN A 248 -23.48 3.97 -0.54
N LYS A 249 -23.28 2.65 -0.52
CA LYS A 249 -24.00 1.74 0.38
C LYS A 249 -23.01 0.85 1.16
N PRO A 250 -23.25 0.60 2.45
CA PRO A 250 -22.42 -0.34 3.21
C PRO A 250 -22.49 -1.72 2.55
N ILE A 251 -21.35 -2.34 2.30
CA ILE A 251 -21.31 -3.68 1.69
C ILE A 251 -21.89 -4.66 2.71
N LYS A 252 -22.96 -5.36 2.32
CA LYS A 252 -23.54 -6.43 3.14
C LYS A 252 -22.51 -7.56 3.24
N THR A 253 -21.85 -7.67 4.40
CA THR A 253 -21.25 -8.83 5.12
C THR A 253 -20.63 -10.04 4.39
N ASN A 254 -20.57 -10.11 3.06
CA ASN A 254 -19.95 -11.19 2.27
C ASN A 254 -18.79 -10.69 1.38
N SER A 255 -18.25 -9.49 1.61
CA SER A 255 -17.05 -9.04 0.90
C SER A 255 -15.80 -9.74 1.41
N LEU A 256 -14.88 -10.04 0.48
CA LEU A 256 -13.52 -10.53 0.74
C LEU A 256 -12.73 -9.69 1.75
N ASP A 257 -13.14 -8.45 1.99
CA ASP A 257 -12.65 -7.61 3.07
C ASP A 257 -13.83 -6.93 3.79
N PRO A 258 -14.10 -7.24 5.07
CA PRO A 258 -15.16 -6.61 5.86
C PRO A 258 -14.85 -5.15 6.22
N SER A 259 -13.64 -4.65 5.95
CA SER A 259 -13.23 -3.26 6.22
C SER A 259 -13.56 -2.27 5.09
N ILE A 260 -14.21 -2.72 4.01
CA ILE A 260 -14.69 -1.83 2.94
C ILE A 260 -15.99 -1.16 3.40
N ALA A 261 -15.86 0.03 3.98
CA ALA A 261 -17.03 0.81 4.38
C ALA A 261 -17.60 1.64 3.22
N ALA A 262 -18.86 2.06 3.36
CA ALA A 262 -19.46 3.02 2.46
C ALA A 262 -18.66 4.33 2.44
N ARG A 263 -18.74 5.07 1.33
CA ARG A 263 -18.17 6.41 1.23
C ARG A 263 -18.69 7.30 2.36
N ASP A 264 -17.76 7.87 3.12
CA ASP A 264 -18.02 8.75 4.26
C ASP A 264 -17.07 9.96 4.27
N ARG A 265 -17.20 10.82 5.30
CA ARG A 265 -16.34 12.00 5.48
C ARG A 265 -14.84 11.64 5.51
N TYR A 266 -14.49 10.47 6.07
CA TYR A 266 -13.10 10.03 6.18
C TYR A 266 -12.53 9.60 4.82
N THR A 267 -13.36 9.02 3.96
CA THR A 267 -13.01 8.71 2.57
C THR A 267 -12.69 9.99 1.77
N LEU A 268 -13.49 11.05 1.95
CA LEU A 268 -13.25 12.35 1.29
C LEU A 268 -11.97 13.03 1.78
N ILE A 269 -11.72 13.01 3.09
CA ILE A 269 -10.46 13.53 3.66
C ILE A 269 -9.27 12.71 3.16
N ALA A 270 -9.40 11.38 3.10
CA ALA A 270 -8.38 10.50 2.58
C ALA A 270 -8.05 10.82 1.11
N MET A 271 -9.06 11.05 0.27
CA MET A 271 -8.85 11.49 -1.12
C MET A 271 -7.98 12.76 -1.18
N LEU A 272 -8.32 13.80 -0.41
CA LEU A 272 -7.54 15.04 -0.37
C LEU A 272 -6.10 14.83 0.08
N ILE A 273 -5.88 14.00 1.11
CA ILE A 273 -4.53 13.69 1.61
C ILE A 273 -3.72 12.92 0.55
N THR A 274 -4.33 11.93 -0.10
CA THR A 274 -3.63 11.09 -1.09
C THR A 274 -3.21 11.85 -2.36
N LEU A 275 -3.84 12.99 -2.69
CA LEU A 275 -3.38 13.86 -3.78
C LEU A 275 -1.94 14.34 -3.57
N PHE A 276 -1.50 14.48 -2.31
CA PHE A 276 -0.13 14.87 -1.99
C PHE A 276 0.85 13.69 -1.98
N THR A 277 0.40 12.45 -2.26
CA THR A 277 1.23 11.23 -2.21
C THR A 277 1.79 10.78 -3.56
N ILE A 278 1.47 11.52 -4.62
CA ILE A 278 1.83 11.19 -6.02
C ILE A 278 3.33 10.95 -6.19
N THR A 279 4.17 11.74 -5.52
CA THR A 279 5.63 11.66 -5.61
C THR A 279 6.15 10.31 -5.14
N GLY A 280 5.64 9.75 -4.04
CA GLY A 280 6.05 8.42 -3.56
C GLY A 280 5.80 7.31 -4.59
N THR A 281 4.69 7.39 -5.32
CA THR A 281 4.35 6.40 -6.35
C THR A 281 5.12 6.62 -7.65
N LEU A 282 5.30 7.88 -8.07
CA LEU A 282 6.16 8.22 -9.20
C LEU A 282 7.60 7.77 -8.97
N GLY A 283 8.15 8.00 -7.78
CA GLY A 283 9.51 7.60 -7.43
C GLY A 283 9.72 6.08 -7.48
N ALA A 284 8.70 5.31 -7.13
CA ALA A 284 8.72 3.84 -7.22
C ALA A 284 8.58 3.32 -8.67
N ALA A 285 7.87 4.03 -9.54
CA ALA A 285 7.61 3.61 -10.90
C ALA A 285 8.66 4.11 -11.91
N SER A 286 9.40 5.16 -11.59
CA SER A 286 10.33 5.80 -12.52
C SER A 286 11.79 5.56 -12.14
N ASN A 287 12.66 5.59 -13.14
CA ASN A 287 14.11 5.54 -12.95
C ASN A 287 14.80 6.68 -13.70
N LYS A 288 16.04 6.99 -13.35
CA LYS A 288 16.89 8.03 -13.98
C LYS A 288 17.17 7.78 -15.45
N LYS A 289 17.15 6.52 -15.88
CA LYS A 289 17.50 6.12 -17.23
C LYS A 289 16.31 5.41 -17.89
N CYS A 290 16.25 5.46 -19.23
CA CYS A 290 15.19 4.83 -20.02
C CYS A 290 15.75 3.55 -20.68
N ALA A 291 15.13 2.40 -20.44
CA ALA A 291 15.52 1.10 -21.00
C ALA A 291 14.36 0.34 -21.67
N ILE A 292 13.13 0.47 -21.17
CA ILE A 292 11.97 -0.33 -21.61
C ILE A 292 10.81 0.56 -22.08
N PHE A 293 10.04 1.11 -21.14
CA PHE A 293 8.82 1.83 -21.48
C PHE A 293 9.19 3.26 -21.84
N CYS A 294 9.99 3.92 -21.02
CA CYS A 294 10.43 5.30 -21.26
C CYS A 294 11.29 5.47 -22.53
N SER A 295 11.82 4.40 -23.12
CA SER A 295 12.50 4.49 -24.43
C SER A 295 11.55 4.72 -25.60
N LEU A 296 10.23 4.60 -25.41
CA LEU A 296 9.22 4.94 -26.42
C LEU A 296 8.99 6.46 -26.55
N GLY A 297 9.78 7.28 -25.86
CA GLY A 297 9.79 8.73 -25.99
C GLY A 297 8.78 9.45 -25.10
N ALA A 298 8.56 10.74 -25.40
CA ALA A 298 7.79 11.66 -24.56
C ALA A 298 6.35 11.20 -24.30
N TRP A 299 5.77 10.38 -25.18
CA TRP A 299 4.41 9.88 -25.01
C TRP A 299 4.22 9.07 -23.72
N THR A 300 5.29 8.40 -23.28
CA THR A 300 5.29 7.55 -22.08
C THR A 300 4.99 8.34 -20.81
N ALA A 301 5.39 9.61 -20.77
CA ALA A 301 5.06 10.54 -19.69
C ALA A 301 3.54 10.73 -19.51
N TYR A 302 2.79 10.81 -20.63
CA TYR A 302 1.33 10.96 -20.61
C TYR A 302 0.59 9.73 -20.08
N ILE A 303 1.25 8.57 -20.02
CA ILE A 303 0.72 7.39 -19.33
C ILE A 303 1.25 7.29 -17.91
N SER A 304 2.58 7.35 -17.74
CA SER A 304 3.23 7.07 -16.47
C SER A 304 2.80 8.04 -15.39
N ILE A 305 2.67 9.34 -15.69
CA ILE A 305 2.24 10.32 -14.69
C ILE A 305 0.79 10.08 -14.27
N PRO A 306 -0.22 10.10 -15.16
CA PRO A 306 -1.60 9.90 -14.74
C PRO A 306 -1.83 8.53 -14.10
N ALA A 307 -1.23 7.46 -14.62
CA ALA A 307 -1.37 6.12 -14.04
C ALA A 307 -0.81 6.05 -12.62
N SER A 308 0.38 6.62 -12.39
CA SER A 308 1.00 6.69 -11.06
C SER A 308 0.19 7.57 -10.11
N MET A 309 -0.34 8.70 -10.58
CA MET A 309 -1.20 9.58 -9.81
C MET A 309 -2.48 8.86 -9.36
N LEU A 310 -3.20 8.26 -10.32
CA LEU A 310 -4.45 7.56 -10.05
C LEU A 310 -4.20 6.34 -9.15
N TYR A 311 -3.13 5.60 -9.37
CA TYR A 311 -2.74 4.51 -8.49
C TYR A 311 -2.42 5.00 -7.07
N ALA A 312 -1.66 6.09 -6.90
CA ALA A 312 -1.34 6.67 -5.59
C ALA A 312 -2.62 7.04 -4.83
N VAL A 313 -3.54 7.73 -5.49
CA VAL A 313 -4.82 8.15 -4.91
C VAL A 313 -5.65 6.94 -4.49
N PHE A 314 -5.95 6.03 -5.43
CA PHE A 314 -6.84 4.90 -5.13
C PHE A 314 -6.22 3.90 -4.16
N SER A 315 -4.92 3.61 -4.26
CA SER A 315 -4.28 2.67 -3.32
C SER A 315 -4.13 3.24 -1.90
N GLY A 316 -3.98 4.56 -1.75
CA GLY A 316 -3.81 5.20 -0.45
C GLY A 316 -5.11 5.39 0.34
N ILE A 317 -6.24 5.61 -0.35
CA ILE A 317 -7.54 5.93 0.29
C ILE A 317 -7.92 4.92 1.38
N PRO A 318 -7.90 3.59 1.13
CA PRO A 318 -8.30 2.61 2.13
C PRO A 318 -7.48 2.63 3.42
N GLY A 319 -6.18 2.93 3.34
CA GLY A 319 -5.31 2.98 4.51
C GLY A 319 -5.58 4.20 5.37
N ILE A 320 -5.74 5.35 4.72
CA ILE A 320 -5.96 6.63 5.40
C ILE A 320 -7.39 6.71 5.94
N SER A 321 -8.40 6.32 5.16
CA SER A 321 -9.81 6.36 5.56
C SER A 321 -10.04 5.52 6.82
N ASN A 322 -9.53 4.29 6.86
CA ASN A 322 -9.62 3.41 8.02
C ASN A 322 -8.84 3.91 9.23
N THR A 323 -7.67 4.51 9.02
CA THR A 323 -6.90 5.10 10.13
C THR A 323 -7.65 6.28 10.75
N LEU A 324 -8.26 7.13 9.93
CA LEU A 324 -9.09 8.24 10.43
C LEU A 324 -10.32 7.72 11.17
N ARG A 325 -11.01 6.69 10.67
CA ARG A 325 -12.11 6.02 11.38
C ARG A 325 -11.66 5.51 12.74
N ASP A 326 -10.56 4.76 12.81
CA ASP A 326 -10.02 4.23 14.06
C ASP A 326 -9.71 5.33 15.09
N LEU A 327 -9.16 6.47 14.64
CA LEU A 327 -8.79 7.59 15.51
C LEU A 327 -10.00 8.36 16.04
N PHE A 328 -11.02 8.59 15.21
CA PHE A 328 -12.14 9.47 15.55
C PHE A 328 -13.37 8.72 16.06
N SER A 329 -13.63 7.49 15.62
CA SER A 329 -14.73 6.66 16.14
C SER A 329 -14.48 6.16 17.57
N ARG A 330 -13.21 5.99 17.99
CA ARG A 330 -12.86 5.72 19.39
C ARG A 330 -13.19 6.88 20.34
N LYS A 331 -13.20 8.12 19.84
CA LYS A 331 -13.56 9.30 20.65
C LYS A 331 -15.07 9.46 20.78
N GLU A 332 -15.85 9.09 19.77
CA GLU A 332 -17.33 9.11 19.84
C GLU A 332 -17.86 8.11 20.90
N ALA A 333 -17.20 6.95 21.06
CA ALA A 333 -17.50 5.99 22.12
C ALA A 333 -17.01 6.42 23.52
N ALA A 334 -16.01 7.31 23.62
CA ALA A 334 -15.50 7.82 24.90
C ALA A 334 -16.29 9.03 25.43
N HIS A 335 -17.09 9.69 24.58
CA HIS A 335 -17.98 10.79 24.96
C HIS A 335 -19.43 10.36 25.22
N THR A 336 -19.77 9.11 24.98
CA THR A 336 -21.02 8.51 25.43
C THR A 336 -20.82 7.93 26.84
N ILE A 337 -20.80 8.82 27.84
CA ILE A 337 -21.12 8.40 29.22
C ILE A 337 -22.57 7.90 29.17
N PRO A 338 -22.86 6.66 29.61
CA PRO A 338 -24.24 6.21 29.68
C PRO A 338 -24.97 7.10 30.69
N SER A 339 -25.93 7.88 30.20
CA SER A 339 -26.96 8.48 31.04
C SER A 339 -27.91 7.37 31.47
N GLU A 340 -27.47 6.51 32.38
CA GLU A 340 -28.36 5.58 33.09
C GLU A 340 -28.49 6.03 34.54
N ASN A 341 -29.75 6.04 34.98
CA ASN A 341 -30.26 6.11 36.35
C ASN A 341 -30.45 7.51 36.97
N LEU A 342 -31.52 8.17 36.51
CA LEU A 342 -32.41 8.94 37.39
C LEU A 342 -33.87 8.80 36.93
N THR A 343 -34.29 7.57 36.65
CA THR A 343 -35.71 7.21 36.71
C THR A 343 -36.02 6.82 38.15
N LEU A 344 -36.52 7.80 38.90
CA LEU A 344 -37.28 7.57 40.13
C LEU A 344 -38.36 6.52 39.83
N GLN A 345 -38.30 5.42 40.56
CA GLN A 345 -39.32 4.37 40.57
C GLN A 345 -40.69 4.97 40.89
N THR A 346 -41.66 4.65 40.05
CA THR A 346 -43.09 4.85 40.29
C THR A 346 -43.63 3.81 41.28
N GLN A 347 -44.35 4.33 42.29
CA GLN A 347 -45.61 3.82 42.87
C GLN A 347 -45.58 2.67 43.90
N PRO A 348 -46.59 2.59 44.82
CA PRO A 348 -47.88 3.32 44.89
C PRO A 348 -47.94 4.51 45.85
#